data_AF-A0A8S4QDZ7-F1
#
_entry.id   AF-A0A8S4QDZ7-F1
#
_cell.length_a   1.000
_cell.length_b   1.000
_cell.length_c   1.000
_cell.angle_alpha   90.00
_cell.angle_beta   90.00
_cell.angle_gamma   90.00
#
_symmetry.space_group_name_H-M   'P 1'
#
loop_
_entity.id
_entity.type
_entity.pdbx_description
1 polymer ?
#
loop_
_entity_poly.entity_id
_entity_poly.type
_entity_poly.pdbx_seq_one_letter_code
_entity_poly.pdbx_strand_id
1 'polypeptide(L)'
;MPSNQQAWQPGQGGPYQWDNMPDDDPIDNPNAGPPQYGHPPMDNMQSYDGYGNVGGFGSANPCPPPPPPPQQTGEPPLMQFDSVANLSEEQVREAMMNFVAEHCCYGKSPAKEMAIQNIAPSSALHYTLETFSEARSTGYAEEPYRGQPIDGPEMGMPPGPWQIPCEPNSHFNNHTKKIEVPHTARVQPCHVCMGRGFNRCYRCHGRGQVRCHSCGGDGRVTRHDAEGHAHQERCHGCGGDGRRRCTTCGGDGRITCGKCQGCRNLKVFIQLTVN
;
A
#
# COMPACT_ATOMS: atom_id res chain seq x y z
N MET A 1 -19.74 14.88 21.16
CA MET A 1 -18.74 13.79 21.07
C MET A 1 -19.40 12.60 20.41
N PRO A 2 -18.89 12.07 19.29
CA PRO A 2 -19.43 10.83 18.74
C PRO A 2 -19.17 9.74 19.78
N SER A 3 -20.26 9.27 20.40
CA SER A 3 -20.30 8.15 21.35
C SER A 3 -19.42 7.01 20.84
N ASN A 4 -18.65 6.41 21.76
CA ASN A 4 -17.80 5.23 21.55
C ASN A 4 -18.67 4.04 21.09
N GLN A 5 -19.08 4.05 19.82
CA GLN A 5 -19.94 3.03 19.26
C GLN A 5 -19.05 1.85 18.94
N GLN A 6 -19.17 0.83 19.80
CA GLN A 6 -18.56 -0.47 19.61
C GLN A 6 -18.81 -0.94 18.18
N ALA A 7 -17.76 -1.43 17.52
CA ALA A 7 -17.84 -1.90 16.14
C ALA A 7 -18.95 -2.95 16.02
N TRP A 8 -19.75 -2.85 14.96
CA TRP A 8 -20.82 -3.81 14.70
C TRP A 8 -20.25 -5.23 14.60
N GLN A 9 -20.91 -6.18 15.26
CA GLN A 9 -20.56 -7.59 15.23
C GLN A 9 -21.68 -8.41 14.59
N PRO A 10 -21.36 -9.54 13.90
CA PRO A 10 -22.37 -10.45 13.37
C PRO A 10 -23.39 -10.87 14.43
N GLY A 11 -24.68 -10.83 14.08
CA GLY A 11 -25.77 -11.15 14.99
C GLY A 11 -26.17 -10.02 15.96
N GLN A 12 -25.50 -8.86 15.94
CA GLN A 12 -25.97 -7.69 16.69
C GLN A 12 -27.13 -6.98 15.99
N GLY A 13 -28.14 -6.65 16.79
CA GLY A 13 -29.35 -5.95 16.34
C GLY A 13 -30.36 -6.87 15.69
N GLY A 14 -31.63 -6.43 15.65
CA GLY A 14 -32.73 -7.15 15.02
C GLY A 14 -32.56 -7.34 13.50
N PRO A 15 -33.47 -8.09 12.86
CA PRO A 15 -33.47 -8.29 11.42
C PRO A 15 -33.49 -6.94 10.69
N TYR A 16 -32.67 -6.82 9.64
CA TYR A 16 -32.58 -5.60 8.84
C TYR A 16 -33.35 -5.77 7.54
N GLN A 17 -34.30 -4.86 7.29
CA GLN A 17 -35.10 -4.87 6.07
C GLN A 17 -34.33 -4.18 4.93
N TRP A 18 -34.32 -4.83 3.77
CA TRP A 18 -33.59 -4.39 2.59
C TRP A 18 -34.59 -3.96 1.51
N ASP A 19 -34.59 -2.68 1.12
CA ASP A 19 -35.63 -2.12 0.22
C ASP A 19 -35.65 -2.71 -1.20
N ASN A 20 -34.56 -3.35 -1.64
CA ASN A 20 -34.39 -3.90 -2.99
C ASN A 20 -33.87 -5.35 -2.93
N MET A 21 -34.52 -6.21 -2.15
CA MET A 21 -34.20 -7.64 -2.14
C MET A 21 -34.86 -8.30 -3.36
N PRO A 22 -34.12 -9.07 -4.19
CA PRO A 22 -34.73 -9.80 -5.31
C PRO A 22 -35.80 -10.77 -4.81
N ASP A 23 -36.89 -10.99 -5.54
CA ASP A 23 -37.97 -11.91 -5.13
C ASP A 23 -37.56 -13.39 -5.19
N ASP A 24 -36.68 -13.74 -6.13
CA ASP A 24 -36.13 -15.07 -6.27
C ASP A 24 -34.97 -15.33 -5.31
N ASP A 25 -34.74 -16.60 -5.02
CA ASP A 25 -33.60 -17.02 -4.24
C ASP A 25 -32.32 -17.02 -5.06
N PRO A 26 -31.22 -16.48 -4.50
CA PRO A 26 -29.93 -16.62 -5.14
C PRO A 26 -29.58 -18.08 -5.29
N ILE A 27 -29.21 -18.45 -6.51
CA ILE A 27 -28.49 -19.68 -6.80
C ILE A 27 -27.18 -19.61 -6.00
N ASP A 28 -26.88 -20.65 -5.22
CA ASP A 28 -25.66 -20.66 -4.45
C ASP A 28 -24.42 -20.63 -5.36
N ASN A 29 -23.69 -19.51 -5.31
CA ASN A 29 -22.38 -19.38 -5.93
C ASN A 29 -21.30 -19.33 -4.83
N PRO A 30 -20.60 -20.45 -4.57
CA PRO A 30 -19.54 -20.48 -3.55
C PRO A 30 -18.32 -19.63 -3.92
N ASN A 31 -18.16 -19.30 -5.21
CA ASN A 31 -17.05 -18.49 -5.72
C ASN A 31 -17.36 -17.00 -5.74
N ALA A 32 -18.53 -16.57 -5.25
CA ALA A 32 -18.86 -15.16 -5.15
C ALA A 32 -17.86 -14.47 -4.20
N GLY A 33 -17.20 -13.42 -4.69
CA GLY A 33 -16.33 -12.56 -3.90
C GLY A 33 -17.08 -11.38 -3.28
N PRO A 34 -16.51 -10.75 -2.24
CA PRO A 34 -17.05 -9.49 -1.74
C PRO A 34 -17.00 -8.42 -2.84
N PRO A 35 -17.99 -7.53 -2.91
CA PRO A 35 -17.97 -6.43 -3.87
C PRO A 35 -16.78 -5.51 -3.58
N GLN A 36 -16.12 -5.06 -4.65
CA GLN A 36 -15.12 -4.01 -4.56
C GLN A 36 -15.84 -2.67 -4.45
N TYR A 37 -15.41 -1.84 -3.51
CA TYR A 37 -15.95 -0.51 -3.32
C TYR A 37 -15.00 0.50 -3.93
N GLY A 38 -15.55 1.41 -4.73
CA GLY A 38 -14.80 2.54 -5.28
C GLY A 38 -14.39 3.53 -4.18
N HIS A 39 -13.61 4.51 -4.61
CA HIS A 39 -13.24 5.65 -3.76
C HIS A 39 -14.42 6.60 -3.55
N PRO A 40 -14.51 7.30 -2.40
CA PRO A 40 -15.56 8.27 -2.17
C PRO A 40 -15.40 9.51 -3.07
N PRO A 41 -16.49 10.24 -3.35
CA PRO A 41 -16.44 11.50 -4.09
C PRO A 41 -15.59 12.55 -3.36
N MET A 42 -14.90 13.39 -4.13
CA MET A 42 -14.03 14.45 -3.61
C MET A 42 -14.77 15.75 -3.24
N ASP A 43 -16.03 15.91 -3.67
CA ASP A 43 -16.79 17.18 -3.55
C ASP A 43 -16.96 17.68 -2.11
N ASN A 44 -17.00 16.78 -1.12
CA ASN A 44 -17.15 17.13 0.29
C ASN A 44 -15.81 17.17 1.03
N MET A 45 -14.69 17.20 0.30
CA MET A 45 -13.37 17.21 0.90
C MET A 45 -12.93 18.64 1.21
N GLN A 46 -12.48 18.83 2.45
CA GLN A 46 -12.04 20.15 2.90
C GLN A 46 -10.73 20.52 2.23
N SER A 47 -10.64 21.72 1.68
CA SER A 47 -9.39 22.28 1.20
C SER A 47 -8.60 22.86 2.37
N TYR A 48 -7.27 22.71 2.29
CA TYR A 48 -6.34 23.29 3.25
C TYR A 48 -5.32 24.16 2.52
N ASP A 49 -4.87 25.23 3.17
CA ASP A 49 -3.82 26.08 2.62
C ASP A 49 -2.52 25.27 2.44
N GLY A 50 -1.81 25.52 1.34
CA GLY A 50 -0.64 24.70 0.94
C GLY A 50 -0.98 23.31 0.36
N TYR A 51 -2.26 22.92 0.33
CA TYR A 51 -2.75 21.60 -0.13
C TYR A 51 -3.82 21.74 -1.23
N GLY A 52 -3.75 22.78 -2.06
CA GLY A 52 -4.71 23.01 -3.15
C GLY A 52 -4.64 21.98 -4.29
N ASN A 53 -3.56 21.21 -4.40
CA ASN A 53 -3.34 20.22 -5.45
C ASN A 53 -3.19 18.79 -4.88
N VAL A 54 -3.96 18.42 -3.86
CA VAL A 54 -3.92 17.06 -3.29
C VAL A 54 -4.58 16.06 -4.23
N GLY A 55 -3.94 14.89 -4.41
CA GLY A 55 -4.51 13.77 -5.16
C GLY A 55 -5.77 13.20 -4.51
N GLY A 56 -6.58 12.49 -5.28
CA GLY A 56 -7.75 11.78 -4.76
C GLY A 56 -7.40 10.61 -3.86
N PHE A 57 -8.40 9.81 -3.48
CA PHE A 57 -8.12 8.56 -2.80
C PHE A 57 -7.47 7.57 -3.76
N GLY A 58 -6.34 6.98 -3.34
CA GLY A 58 -5.58 6.07 -4.20
C GLY A 58 -4.75 6.75 -5.30
N SER A 59 -4.76 8.08 -5.36
CA SER A 59 -3.89 8.88 -6.23
C SER A 59 -3.12 9.91 -5.41
N ALA A 60 -1.91 10.26 -5.85
CA ALA A 60 -1.10 11.26 -5.18
C ALA A 60 -0.55 12.22 -6.23
N ASN A 61 -0.60 13.51 -5.91
CA ASN A 61 -0.09 14.57 -6.78
C ASN A 61 1.28 15.04 -6.26
N PRO A 62 2.24 15.31 -7.14
CA PRO A 62 3.57 15.75 -6.75
C PRO A 62 3.55 17.13 -6.08
N CYS A 63 4.36 17.30 -5.05
CA CYS A 63 4.56 18.55 -4.34
C CYS A 63 5.88 19.20 -4.82
N PRO A 64 5.85 20.39 -5.44
CA PRO A 64 7.06 21.02 -5.95
C PRO A 64 8.02 21.33 -4.79
N PRO A 65 9.34 21.05 -4.93
CA PRO A 65 10.32 21.37 -3.91
C PRO A 65 10.42 22.89 -3.67
N PRO A 66 10.87 23.31 -2.48
CA PRO A 66 11.21 24.71 -2.25
C PRO A 66 12.31 25.14 -3.23
N PRO A 67 12.37 26.43 -3.57
CA PRO A 67 13.43 26.94 -4.44
C PRO A 67 14.80 26.59 -3.86
N PRO A 68 15.78 26.23 -4.72
CA PRO A 68 17.12 25.90 -4.25
C PRO A 68 17.72 27.10 -3.51
N PRO A 69 18.55 26.85 -2.47
CA PRO A 69 19.27 27.94 -1.82
C PRO A 69 20.12 28.70 -2.85
N PRO A 70 20.39 29.99 -2.62
CA PRO A 70 21.28 30.78 -3.48
C PRO A 70 22.59 30.02 -3.69
N GLN A 71 23.07 29.98 -4.94
CA GLN A 71 24.39 29.42 -5.22
C GLN A 71 25.42 30.15 -4.35
N GLN A 72 26.24 29.38 -3.63
CA GLN A 72 27.34 29.96 -2.87
C GLN A 72 28.30 30.62 -3.87
N THR A 73 28.30 31.95 -3.90
CA THR A 73 29.24 32.74 -4.69
C THR A 73 30.56 32.79 -3.94
N GLY A 74 31.42 31.80 -4.18
CA GLY A 74 32.75 31.72 -3.63
C GLY A 74 33.63 30.85 -4.51
N GLU A 75 34.93 31.11 -4.53
CA GLU A 75 35.86 30.14 -5.10
C GLU A 75 35.75 28.83 -4.31
N PRO A 76 35.61 27.67 -5.00
CA PRO A 76 35.66 26.40 -4.30
C PRO A 76 36.98 26.31 -3.52
N PRO A 77 36.97 25.73 -2.30
CA PRO A 77 38.18 25.61 -1.51
C PRO A 77 39.26 24.92 -2.33
N LEU A 78 40.48 25.47 -2.28
CA LEU A 78 41.64 24.88 -2.92
C LEU A 78 41.80 23.45 -2.40
N MET A 79 41.66 22.47 -3.30
CA MET A 79 41.96 21.09 -2.97
C MET A 79 43.48 20.96 -2.79
N GLN A 80 43.94 21.01 -1.54
CA GLN A 80 45.33 20.74 -1.19
C GLN A 80 45.52 19.22 -1.04
N PHE A 81 46.38 18.66 -1.88
CA PHE A 81 46.78 17.25 -1.79
C PHE A 81 48.20 17.19 -1.21
N ASP A 82 48.31 17.00 0.10
CA ASP A 82 49.60 17.10 0.82
C ASP A 82 50.53 15.88 0.64
N SER A 83 50.10 14.84 -0.07
CA SER A 83 50.97 13.69 -0.32
C SER A 83 50.63 12.97 -1.60
N VAL A 84 51.43 13.19 -2.64
CA VAL A 84 51.56 12.20 -3.70
C VAL A 84 52.38 11.04 -3.10
N ALA A 85 51.79 9.86 -2.97
CA ALA A 85 52.53 8.69 -2.50
C ALA A 85 53.70 8.43 -3.46
N ASN A 86 54.93 8.58 -2.98
CA ASN A 86 56.12 8.26 -3.76
C ASN A 86 56.22 6.72 -3.84
N LEU A 87 56.01 6.18 -5.03
CA LEU A 87 56.22 4.75 -5.29
C LEU A 87 57.71 4.45 -5.30
N SER A 88 58.14 3.40 -4.60
CA SER A 88 59.52 2.92 -4.68
C SER A 88 59.77 2.22 -6.01
N GLU A 89 61.04 2.10 -6.39
CA GLU A 89 61.43 1.43 -7.63
C GLU A 89 60.98 -0.05 -7.64
N GLU A 90 61.03 -0.70 -6.49
CA GLU A 90 60.55 -2.07 -6.29
C GLU A 90 59.04 -2.18 -6.57
N GLN A 91 58.23 -1.23 -6.08
CA GLN A 91 56.78 -1.21 -6.29
C GLN A 91 56.42 -0.97 -7.76
N VAL A 92 57.14 -0.06 -8.43
CA VAL A 92 56.96 0.19 -9.88
C VAL A 92 57.32 -1.06 -10.69
N ARG A 93 58.42 -1.73 -10.33
CA ARG A 93 58.87 -2.95 -11.01
C ARG A 93 57.90 -4.11 -10.80
N GLU A 94 57.37 -4.28 -9.59
CA GLU A 94 56.35 -5.28 -9.29
C GLU A 94 55.06 -5.05 -10.09
N ALA A 95 54.56 -3.81 -10.13
CA ALA A 95 53.38 -3.47 -10.91
C ALA A 95 53.56 -3.76 -12.42
N MET A 96 54.75 -3.46 -12.96
CA MET A 96 55.08 -3.76 -14.35
C MET A 96 55.21 -5.27 -14.62
N MET A 97 55.74 -6.04 -13.68
CA MET A 97 55.77 -7.51 -13.76
C MET A 97 54.36 -8.12 -13.75
N ASN A 98 53.44 -7.59 -12.94
CA ASN A 98 52.04 -8.02 -12.93
C ASN A 98 51.35 -7.72 -14.27
N PHE A 99 51.54 -6.52 -14.82
CA PHE A 99 51.02 -6.14 -16.13
C PHE A 99 51.54 -7.05 -17.26
N VAL A 100 52.84 -7.36 -17.26
CA VAL A 100 53.45 -8.29 -18.24
C VAL A 100 52.88 -9.70 -18.09
N ALA A 101 52.61 -10.16 -16.87
CA ALA A 101 52.05 -11.50 -16.63
C ALA A 101 50.62 -11.65 -17.18
N GLU A 102 49.84 -10.57 -17.24
CA GLU A 102 48.49 -10.55 -17.84
C GLU A 102 48.51 -10.58 -19.38
N HIS A 103 49.68 -10.39 -20.02
CA HIS A 103 49.83 -10.32 -21.47
C HIS A 103 50.72 -11.46 -22.00
N CYS A 104 50.08 -12.50 -22.57
CA CYS A 104 50.70 -13.81 -22.86
C CYS A 104 51.92 -13.82 -23.80
N CYS A 105 52.15 -12.76 -24.57
CA CYS A 105 53.25 -12.67 -25.54
C CYS A 105 54.34 -11.66 -25.14
N TYR A 106 54.28 -11.08 -23.94
CA TYR A 106 55.27 -10.11 -23.49
C TYR A 106 56.48 -10.82 -22.86
N GLY A 107 57.68 -10.44 -23.32
CA GLY A 107 58.92 -10.90 -22.70
C GLY A 107 59.09 -10.32 -21.31
N LYS A 108 59.51 -11.13 -20.34
CA LYS A 108 59.70 -10.71 -18.94
C LYS A 108 61.02 -10.00 -18.68
N SER A 109 62.04 -10.23 -19.51
CA SER A 109 63.39 -9.69 -19.29
C SER A 109 63.43 -8.16 -19.22
N PRO A 110 62.74 -7.40 -20.12
CA PRO A 110 62.72 -5.94 -20.02
C PRO A 110 62.11 -5.43 -18.71
N ALA A 111 60.99 -6.01 -18.25
CA ALA A 111 60.36 -5.61 -16.99
C ALA A 111 61.20 -5.94 -15.75
N LYS A 112 62.00 -7.00 -15.80
CA LYS A 112 62.87 -7.42 -14.70
C LYS A 112 64.17 -6.62 -14.61
N GLU A 113 64.79 -6.34 -15.75
CA GLU A 113 66.19 -5.89 -15.82
C GLU A 113 66.36 -4.41 -16.22
N MET A 114 65.30 -3.73 -16.69
CA MET A 114 65.44 -2.33 -17.07
C MET A 114 65.85 -1.45 -15.88
N ALA A 115 66.74 -0.50 -16.16
CA ALA A 115 67.11 0.55 -15.23
C ALA A 115 66.04 1.65 -15.23
N ILE A 116 65.39 1.86 -14.09
CA ILE A 116 64.43 2.95 -13.90
C ILE A 116 65.23 4.21 -13.55
N GLN A 117 65.32 5.15 -14.49
CA GLN A 117 66.14 6.35 -14.30
C GLN A 117 65.43 7.44 -13.48
N ASN A 118 64.11 7.55 -13.62
CA ASN A 118 63.30 8.57 -12.96
C ASN A 118 61.87 8.06 -12.78
N ILE A 119 61.28 8.30 -11.61
CA ILE A 119 59.88 8.02 -11.30
C ILE A 119 59.22 9.37 -11.05
N ALA A 120 58.44 9.84 -12.02
CA ALA A 120 57.65 11.06 -11.88
C ALA A 120 56.24 10.69 -11.43
N PRO A 121 55.89 10.90 -10.15
CA PRO A 121 54.58 10.52 -9.66
C PRO A 121 53.52 11.48 -10.22
N SER A 122 52.39 10.93 -10.66
CA SER A 122 51.20 11.69 -11.03
C SER A 122 49.99 11.15 -10.28
N SER A 123 49.07 12.04 -9.92
CA SER A 123 47.86 11.68 -9.16
C SER A 123 46.65 11.78 -10.08
N ALA A 124 45.83 10.73 -10.09
CA ALA A 124 44.50 10.77 -10.67
C ALA A 124 43.49 10.54 -9.55
N LEU A 125 42.52 11.44 -9.42
CA LEU A 125 41.44 11.30 -8.45
C LEU A 125 40.29 10.54 -9.12
N HIS A 126 39.94 9.40 -8.56
CA HIS A 126 38.68 8.75 -8.88
C HIS A 126 37.67 9.17 -7.81
N TYR A 127 36.67 9.94 -8.21
CA TYR A 127 35.54 10.27 -7.33
C TYR A 127 34.27 9.61 -7.87
N THR A 128 33.41 9.17 -6.95
CA THR A 128 32.06 8.73 -7.26
C THR A 128 31.09 9.77 -6.70
N LEU A 129 30.27 10.35 -7.56
CA LEU A 129 29.17 11.22 -7.15
C LEU A 129 27.92 10.37 -6.97
N GLU A 130 27.57 10.09 -5.72
CA GLU A 130 26.28 9.52 -5.37
C GLU A 130 25.34 10.67 -4.98
N THR A 131 24.21 10.77 -5.69
CA THR A 131 23.19 11.79 -5.43
C THR A 131 21.97 11.12 -4.81
N PHE A 132 21.42 11.74 -3.78
CA PHE A 132 20.16 11.34 -3.18
C PHE A 132 19.14 12.46 -3.41
N SER A 133 17.98 12.11 -3.95
CA SER A 133 16.89 13.05 -4.21
C SER A 133 15.65 12.60 -3.43
N GLU A 134 14.95 13.57 -2.85
CA GLU A 134 13.67 13.34 -2.20
C GLU A 134 12.53 13.86 -3.07
N ALA A 135 11.50 13.04 -3.27
CA ALA A 135 10.28 13.43 -3.97
C ALA A 135 9.06 13.28 -3.05
N ARG A 136 8.30 14.37 -2.90
CA ARG A 136 7.09 14.42 -2.07
C ARG A 136 5.83 14.43 -2.93
N SER A 137 4.80 13.71 -2.52
CA SER A 137 3.47 13.71 -3.14
C SER A 137 2.37 13.62 -2.09
N THR A 138 1.19 14.18 -2.36
CA THR A 138 0.07 14.20 -1.41
C THR A 138 -1.20 13.65 -2.03
N GLY A 139 -1.96 12.88 -1.24
CA GLY A 139 -3.24 12.31 -1.63
C GLY A 139 -4.12 12.01 -0.40
N TYR A 140 -5.41 11.81 -0.60
CA TYR A 140 -6.29 11.43 0.52
C TYR A 140 -6.13 9.95 0.89
N ALA A 141 -6.08 9.70 2.19
CA ALA A 141 -6.09 8.37 2.77
C ALA A 141 -7.22 8.22 3.79
N GLU A 142 -7.63 6.98 4.03
CA GLU A 142 -8.68 6.66 4.99
C GLU A 142 -8.42 5.34 5.71
N GLU A 143 -8.82 5.30 6.97
CA GLU A 143 -8.73 4.12 7.82
C GLU A 143 -9.95 3.99 8.76
N PRO A 144 -10.25 2.79 9.28
CA PRO A 144 -11.30 2.61 10.28
C PRO A 144 -11.10 3.51 11.50
N TYR A 145 -12.13 4.28 11.87
CA TYR A 145 -12.09 5.08 13.09
C TYR A 145 -12.51 4.25 14.30
N ARG A 146 -11.59 4.03 15.25
CA ARG A 146 -11.77 3.18 16.43
C ARG A 146 -11.95 3.98 17.72
N GLY A 147 -12.17 5.28 17.63
CA GLY A 147 -12.26 6.16 18.80
C GLY A 147 -10.93 6.75 19.26
N GLN A 148 -9.87 6.62 18.44
CA GLN A 148 -8.61 7.32 18.69
C GLN A 148 -8.80 8.84 18.70
N PRO A 149 -7.99 9.61 19.45
CA PRO A 149 -7.98 11.07 19.28
C PRO A 149 -7.64 11.44 17.84
N ILE A 150 -8.22 12.54 17.36
CA ILE A 150 -8.07 13.02 15.99
C ILE A 150 -7.39 14.37 16.04
N ASP A 151 -6.33 14.49 15.25
CA ASP A 151 -5.64 15.75 15.02
C ASP A 151 -6.29 16.49 13.83
N GLY A 152 -7.38 17.19 14.13
CA GLY A 152 -8.18 17.89 13.14
C GLY A 152 -7.81 19.36 12.95
N PRO A 153 -8.52 20.07 12.06
CA PRO A 153 -8.28 21.48 11.76
C PRO A 153 -8.47 22.40 12.97
N GLU A 154 -9.19 21.94 13.99
CA GLU A 154 -9.36 22.64 15.26
C GLU A 154 -8.07 22.70 16.11
N MET A 155 -7.10 21.83 15.85
CA MET A 155 -5.84 21.75 16.59
C MET A 155 -4.74 22.66 16.03
N GLY A 156 -4.93 23.19 14.81
CA GLY A 156 -3.96 24.06 14.17
C GLY A 156 -4.12 24.14 12.65
N MET A 157 -3.21 24.90 12.02
CA MET A 157 -3.11 24.96 10.57
C MET A 157 -2.13 23.90 10.08
N PRO A 158 -2.46 23.11 9.03
CA PRO A 158 -1.54 22.13 8.48
C PRO A 158 -0.21 22.76 8.02
N PRO A 159 0.95 22.19 8.36
CA PRO A 159 2.24 22.64 7.83
C PRO A 159 2.33 22.34 6.33
N GLY A 160 3.12 23.11 5.58
CA GLY A 160 3.35 22.83 4.17
C GLY A 160 4.06 21.49 3.93
N PRO A 161 3.90 20.85 2.74
CA PRO A 161 4.44 19.52 2.48
C PRO A 161 5.93 19.33 2.77
N TRP A 162 6.75 20.36 2.59
CA TRP A 162 8.20 20.37 2.83
C TRP A 162 8.63 20.81 4.22
N GLN A 163 7.70 21.32 5.04
CA GLN A 163 7.95 21.66 6.44
C GLN A 163 7.79 20.44 7.36
N ILE A 164 7.21 19.35 6.86
CA ILE A 164 7.06 18.10 7.60
C ILE A 164 8.43 17.39 7.67
N PRO A 165 8.96 17.10 8.86
CA PRO A 165 10.25 16.42 8.98
C PRO A 165 10.15 14.98 8.47
N CYS A 166 11.14 14.57 7.69
CA CYS A 166 11.25 13.21 7.16
C CYS A 166 12.73 12.85 7.02
N GLU A 167 13.30 12.16 8.01
CA GLU A 167 14.69 11.72 7.97
C GLU A 167 14.84 10.45 7.10
N PRO A 168 15.89 10.30 6.29
CA PRO A 168 16.16 9.06 5.57
C PRO A 168 16.43 7.89 6.52
N ASN A 169 16.02 6.67 6.16
CA ASN A 169 16.32 5.47 6.99
C ASN A 169 17.81 5.11 6.98
N SER A 170 18.47 5.30 5.84
CA SER A 170 19.90 5.09 5.65
C SER A 170 20.37 5.93 4.47
N HIS A 171 21.68 6.19 4.40
CA HIS A 171 22.26 6.94 3.31
C HIS A 171 22.15 6.15 2.00
N PHE A 172 21.79 6.82 0.91
CA PHE A 172 21.78 6.29 -0.46
C PHE A 172 20.93 5.03 -0.70
N ASN A 173 19.84 4.87 0.06
CA ASN A 173 18.87 3.79 -0.16
C ASN A 173 17.48 4.35 -0.49
N ASN A 174 16.90 3.82 -1.56
CA ASN A 174 15.53 4.14 -1.95
C ASN A 174 14.56 3.61 -0.89
N HIS A 175 13.65 4.46 -0.43
CA HIS A 175 12.66 4.09 0.56
C HIS A 175 11.40 4.95 0.38
N THR A 176 10.24 4.39 0.72
CA THR A 176 8.98 5.14 0.68
C THR A 176 8.44 5.31 2.09
N LYS A 177 8.16 6.55 2.50
CA LYS A 177 7.49 6.87 3.78
C LYS A 177 6.12 7.47 3.54
N LYS A 178 5.14 7.00 4.31
CA LYS A 178 3.77 7.52 4.34
C LYS A 178 3.56 8.22 5.67
N ILE A 179 3.28 9.52 5.63
CA ILE A 179 3.16 10.38 6.80
C ILE A 179 1.78 11.04 6.73
N GLU A 180 1.03 10.99 7.83
CA GLU A 180 -0.20 11.76 7.97
C GLU A 180 0.14 13.24 8.15
N VAL A 181 -0.47 14.10 7.34
CA VAL A 181 -0.29 15.56 7.46
C VAL A 181 -1.00 16.05 8.72
N PRO A 182 -0.30 16.73 9.65
CA PRO A 182 -0.89 17.26 10.87
C PRO A 182 -2.09 18.17 10.61
N HIS A 183 -3.07 18.14 11.51
CA HIS A 183 -4.28 18.96 11.50
C HIS A 183 -5.20 18.78 10.27
N THR A 184 -5.06 17.69 9.52
CA THR A 184 -5.92 17.40 8.35
C THR A 184 -6.90 16.27 8.59
N ALA A 185 -6.83 15.61 9.74
CA ALA A 185 -7.62 14.43 10.02
C ALA A 185 -9.06 14.79 10.42
N ARG A 186 -10.02 14.01 9.93
CA ARG A 186 -11.42 14.15 10.31
C ARG A 186 -12.13 12.80 10.35
N VAL A 187 -13.22 12.74 11.10
CA VAL A 187 -14.08 11.56 11.17
C VAL A 187 -15.30 11.80 10.28
N GLN A 188 -15.58 10.85 9.39
CA GLN A 188 -16.79 10.87 8.58
C GLN A 188 -17.50 9.51 8.58
N PRO A 189 -18.82 9.46 8.36
CA PRO A 189 -19.53 8.20 8.16
C PRO A 189 -18.91 7.41 7.01
N CYS A 190 -18.81 6.10 7.17
CA CYS A 190 -18.28 5.24 6.13
C CYS A 190 -19.17 5.31 4.88
N HIS A 191 -18.61 5.80 3.78
CA HIS A 191 -19.31 5.97 2.49
C HIS A 191 -19.79 4.63 1.89
N VAL A 192 -19.18 3.51 2.29
CA VAL A 192 -19.56 2.17 1.82
C VAL A 192 -20.82 1.64 2.51
N CYS A 193 -20.88 1.72 3.84
CA CYS A 193 -22.03 1.19 4.59
C CYS A 193 -23.01 2.27 5.02
N MET A 194 -22.76 3.54 4.68
CA MET A 194 -23.51 4.72 5.11
C MET A 194 -23.65 4.79 6.64
N GLY A 195 -22.56 4.54 7.37
CA GLY A 195 -22.57 4.57 8.84
C GLY A 195 -23.21 3.36 9.54
N ARG A 196 -23.65 2.32 8.82
CA ARG A 196 -24.30 1.14 9.43
C ARG A 196 -23.32 0.18 10.10
N GLY A 197 -22.08 0.08 9.59
CA GLY A 197 -21.07 -0.88 10.04
C GLY A 197 -21.19 -2.28 9.39
N PHE A 198 -22.29 -2.55 8.69
CA PHE A 198 -22.52 -3.79 7.96
C PHE A 198 -23.06 -3.51 6.56
N ASN A 199 -22.88 -4.49 5.68
CA ASN A 199 -23.37 -4.48 4.30
C ASN A 199 -24.27 -5.70 4.05
N ARG A 200 -25.06 -5.64 2.99
CA ARG A 200 -25.85 -6.78 2.52
C ARG A 200 -24.90 -7.91 2.14
N CYS A 201 -25.19 -9.13 2.58
CA CYS A 201 -24.42 -10.29 2.16
C CYS A 201 -24.54 -10.45 0.65
N TYR A 202 -23.41 -10.44 -0.06
CA TYR A 202 -23.35 -10.55 -1.51
C TYR A 202 -23.77 -11.94 -2.02
N ARG A 203 -23.67 -12.99 -1.19
CA ARG A 203 -23.97 -14.38 -1.58
C ARG A 203 -25.44 -14.74 -1.44
N CYS A 204 -26.11 -14.26 -0.39
CA CYS A 204 -27.54 -14.53 -0.15
C CYS A 204 -28.44 -13.31 -0.39
N HIS A 205 -27.88 -12.20 -0.87
CA HIS A 205 -28.56 -10.92 -1.07
C HIS A 205 -29.38 -10.43 0.13
N GLY A 206 -28.97 -10.78 1.35
CA GLY A 206 -29.64 -10.38 2.59
C GLY A 206 -30.61 -11.40 3.18
N ARG A 207 -30.87 -12.53 2.51
CA ARG A 207 -31.86 -13.54 2.95
C ARG A 207 -31.39 -14.44 4.08
N GLY A 208 -30.07 -14.55 4.28
CA GLY A 208 -29.48 -15.51 5.22
C GLY A 208 -29.48 -16.97 4.72
N GLN A 209 -30.16 -17.26 3.61
CA GLN A 209 -30.21 -18.59 3.00
C GLN A 209 -29.95 -18.50 1.49
N VAL A 210 -29.48 -19.60 0.91
CA VAL A 210 -29.23 -19.76 -0.52
C VAL A 210 -29.94 -21.01 -1.03
N ARG A 211 -30.31 -21.01 -2.32
CA ARG A 211 -30.92 -22.18 -2.97
C ARG A 211 -29.96 -23.36 -2.90
N CYS A 212 -30.45 -24.54 -2.52
CA CYS A 212 -29.62 -25.72 -2.46
C CYS A 212 -29.25 -26.16 -3.88
N HIS A 213 -27.96 -26.10 -4.21
CA HIS A 213 -27.46 -26.50 -5.51
C HIS A 213 -27.72 -27.98 -5.80
N SER A 214 -27.65 -28.85 -4.79
CA SER A 214 -27.79 -30.31 -4.94
C SER A 214 -29.19 -30.77 -5.38
N CYS A 215 -30.24 -30.02 -5.06
CA CYS A 215 -31.62 -30.32 -5.47
C CYS A 215 -32.24 -29.21 -6.31
N GLY A 216 -31.46 -28.20 -6.72
CA GLY A 216 -31.99 -27.04 -7.40
C GLY A 216 -33.15 -26.38 -6.66
N GLY A 217 -33.19 -26.37 -5.33
CA GLY A 217 -34.28 -25.74 -4.56
C GLY A 217 -35.50 -26.62 -4.25
N ASP A 218 -35.64 -27.80 -4.86
CA ASP A 218 -36.86 -28.62 -4.71
C ASP A 218 -36.94 -29.37 -3.37
N GLY A 219 -35.83 -29.41 -2.63
CA GLY A 219 -35.70 -30.20 -1.40
C GLY A 219 -35.65 -31.71 -1.64
N ARG A 220 -35.88 -32.17 -2.87
CA ARG A 220 -35.85 -33.57 -3.26
C ARG A 220 -34.92 -33.79 -4.43
N VAL A 221 -34.43 -35.02 -4.57
CA VAL A 221 -33.60 -35.44 -5.69
C VAL A 221 -34.15 -36.74 -6.27
N THR A 222 -34.19 -36.83 -7.58
CA THR A 222 -34.52 -38.09 -8.27
C THR A 222 -33.30 -39.02 -8.22
N ARG A 223 -33.53 -40.28 -7.86
CA ARG A 223 -32.56 -41.37 -7.91
C ARG A 223 -33.16 -42.52 -8.72
N HIS A 224 -32.30 -43.37 -9.27
CA HIS A 224 -32.70 -44.58 -9.95
C HIS A 224 -32.22 -45.78 -9.14
N ASP A 225 -33.08 -46.77 -8.95
CA ASP A 225 -32.71 -48.06 -8.37
C ASP A 225 -31.88 -48.91 -9.36
N ALA A 226 -31.46 -50.11 -8.94
CA ALA A 226 -30.67 -51.01 -9.78
C ALA A 226 -31.48 -51.52 -10.99
N GLU A 227 -32.81 -51.49 -10.88
CA GLU A 227 -33.79 -51.88 -11.89
C GLU A 227 -34.17 -50.72 -12.84
N GLY A 228 -33.71 -49.49 -12.57
CA GLY A 228 -33.91 -48.29 -13.38
C GLY A 228 -35.14 -47.44 -13.03
N HIS A 229 -35.96 -47.82 -12.04
CA HIS A 229 -37.11 -47.03 -11.61
C HIS A 229 -36.67 -45.76 -10.90
N ALA A 230 -37.29 -44.64 -11.26
CA ALA A 230 -37.03 -43.35 -10.65
C ALA A 230 -37.85 -43.18 -9.35
N HIS A 231 -37.20 -42.83 -8.24
CA HIS A 231 -37.88 -42.43 -7.00
C HIS A 231 -37.35 -41.10 -6.47
N GLN A 232 -38.17 -40.44 -5.64
CA GLN A 232 -37.85 -39.16 -5.01
C GLN A 232 -37.28 -39.39 -3.62
N GLU A 233 -36.09 -38.87 -3.36
CA GLU A 233 -35.47 -38.89 -2.04
C GLU A 233 -35.33 -37.48 -1.47
N ARG A 234 -35.34 -37.37 -0.14
CA ARG A 234 -35.03 -36.11 0.55
C ARG A 234 -33.59 -35.73 0.22
N CYS A 235 -33.37 -34.50 -0.25
CA CYS A 235 -32.04 -34.01 -0.51
C CYS A 235 -31.24 -33.95 0.81
N HIS A 236 -30.21 -34.78 0.95
CA HIS A 236 -29.33 -34.78 2.12
C HIS A 236 -28.60 -33.45 2.34
N GLY A 237 -28.25 -32.74 1.26
CA GLY A 237 -27.48 -31.50 1.33
C GLY A 237 -28.22 -30.32 1.97
N CYS A 238 -29.55 -30.27 1.88
CA CYS A 238 -30.39 -29.27 2.57
C CYS A 238 -31.30 -29.87 3.63
N GLY A 239 -31.27 -31.18 3.84
CA GLY A 239 -32.26 -31.84 4.67
C GLY A 239 -33.68 -31.57 4.18
N GLY A 240 -33.97 -31.62 2.88
CA GLY A 240 -35.36 -31.48 2.41
C GLY A 240 -35.92 -30.06 2.33
N ASP A 241 -35.25 -29.05 2.89
CA ASP A 241 -35.77 -27.68 2.93
C ASP A 241 -35.64 -26.94 1.59
N GLY A 242 -34.88 -27.51 0.64
CA GLY A 242 -34.55 -26.86 -0.64
C GLY A 242 -33.56 -25.70 -0.51
N ARG A 243 -33.24 -25.27 0.71
CA ARG A 243 -32.40 -24.12 1.03
C ARG A 243 -31.30 -24.50 1.99
N ARG A 244 -30.20 -23.76 1.99
CA ARG A 244 -29.12 -23.92 2.96
C ARG A 244 -28.80 -22.59 3.62
N ARG A 245 -28.42 -22.65 4.89
CA ARG A 245 -27.90 -21.49 5.63
C ARG A 245 -26.70 -20.92 4.88
N CYS A 246 -26.71 -19.62 4.61
CA CYS A 246 -25.60 -18.96 3.95
C CYS A 246 -24.40 -18.95 4.90
N THR A 247 -23.30 -19.59 4.48
CA THR A 247 -22.09 -19.69 5.30
C THR A 247 -21.33 -18.37 5.39
N THR A 248 -21.42 -17.51 4.36
CA THR A 248 -20.76 -16.20 4.31
C THR A 248 -21.25 -15.24 5.40
N CYS A 249 -22.55 -15.26 5.73
CA CYS A 249 -23.13 -14.41 6.77
C CYS A 249 -23.59 -15.19 8.00
N GLY A 250 -23.33 -16.50 8.07
CA GLY A 250 -23.86 -17.36 9.14
C GLY A 250 -25.38 -17.29 9.29
N GLY A 251 -26.13 -17.07 8.21
CA GLY A 251 -27.60 -16.93 8.27
C GLY A 251 -28.16 -15.56 8.65
N ASP A 252 -27.33 -14.58 9.00
CA ASP A 252 -27.80 -13.24 9.42
C ASP A 252 -28.26 -12.35 8.24
N GLY A 253 -27.81 -12.65 7.02
CA GLY A 253 -28.06 -11.84 5.84
C GLY A 253 -27.19 -10.57 5.75
N ARG A 254 -26.52 -10.18 6.83
CA ARG A 254 -25.57 -9.06 6.85
C ARG A 254 -24.14 -9.59 6.97
N ILE A 255 -23.20 -8.81 6.44
CA ILE A 255 -21.76 -9.04 6.60
C ILE A 255 -21.12 -7.77 7.13
N THR A 256 -20.07 -7.92 7.94
CA THR A 256 -19.31 -6.77 8.44
C THR A 256 -18.78 -5.94 7.27
N CYS A 257 -18.93 -4.62 7.34
CA CYS A 257 -18.39 -3.74 6.32
C CYS A 257 -16.86 -3.84 6.31
N GLY A 258 -16.29 -4.38 5.23
CA GLY A 258 -14.83 -4.54 5.12
C GLY A 258 -14.06 -3.21 5.17
N LYS A 259 -14.67 -2.11 4.69
CA LYS A 259 -14.03 -0.80 4.62
C LYS A 259 -13.80 -0.16 5.99
N CYS A 260 -14.83 -0.10 6.82
CA CYS A 260 -14.75 0.44 8.19
C CYS A 260 -14.58 -0.63 9.27
N GLN A 261 -14.54 -1.91 8.88
CA GLN A 261 -14.43 -3.07 9.78
C GLN A 261 -15.46 -3.06 10.93
N GLY A 262 -16.70 -2.65 10.62
CA GLY A 262 -17.77 -2.54 11.63
C GLY A 262 -17.79 -1.23 12.41
N CYS A 263 -16.77 -0.38 12.31
CA CYS A 263 -16.63 0.83 13.14
C CYS A 263 -17.57 1.99 12.74
N ARG A 264 -18.33 1.84 11.64
CA ARG A 264 -19.31 2.81 11.10
C ARG A 264 -18.70 4.09 10.54
N ASN A 265 -17.60 4.57 11.11
CA ASN A 265 -16.90 5.78 10.71
C ASN A 265 -15.50 5.47 10.18
N LEU A 266 -14.99 6.39 9.35
CA LEU A 266 -13.64 6.39 8.82
C LEU A 266 -12.93 7.66 9.27
N LYS A 267 -11.66 7.52 9.65
CA LYS A 267 -10.73 8.63 9.76
C LYS A 267 -10.20 8.90 8.36
N VAL A 268 -10.29 10.15 7.92
CA VAL A 268 -9.81 10.60 6.61
C VAL A 268 -8.86 11.76 6.81
N PHE A 269 -7.73 11.74 6.11
CA PHE A 269 -6.64 12.70 6.27
C PHE A 269 -5.86 12.83 4.96
N ILE A 270 -5.02 13.86 4.86
CA ILE A 270 -4.07 13.98 3.76
C ILE A 270 -2.83 13.17 4.12
N GLN A 271 -2.42 12.26 3.23
CA GLN A 271 -1.19 11.48 3.35
C GLN A 271 -0.11 12.09 2.47
N LEU A 272 1.02 12.44 3.08
CA LEU A 272 2.26 12.75 2.42
C LEU A 272 3.03 11.45 2.14
N THR A 273 3.39 11.22 0.88
CA THR A 273 4.25 10.11 0.46
C THR A 273 5.60 10.68 0.03
N VAL A 274 6.66 10.28 0.72
CA VAL A 274 8.05 10.66 0.46
C VAL A 274 8.77 9.47 -0.17
N ASN A 275 9.44 9.68 -1.31
CA ASN A 275 10.26 8.68 -2.00
C ASN A 275 11.70 9.15 -2.15
#